data_AF-A0A2N1PHB3-F1
#
_entry.id   AF-A0A2N1PHB3-F1
#
_cell.length_a   1.000
_cell.length_b   1.000
_cell.length_c   1.000
_cell.angle_alpha   90.00
_cell.angle_beta   90.00
_cell.angle_gamma   90.00
#
_symmetry.space_group_name_H-M   'P 1'
#
loop_
_entity.id
_entity.type
_entity.pdbx_description
1 polymer ?
#
loop_
_entity_poly.entity_id
_entity_poly.type
_entity_poly.pdbx_seq_one_letter_code
_entity_poly.pdbx_strand_id
1 'polypeptide(L)' 'VDILFLDKERMNSNGYHLISITDPDKCIACAQCAIVCPDSVIKVEVREA' A
#
# COMPACT_ATOMS: atom_id res chain seq x y z
N VAL A 1 -6.41 12.08 2.00
CA VAL A 1 -4.98 11.90 2.35
C VAL A 1 -4.40 11.13 1.21
N ASP A 2 -3.70 11.82 0.32
CA ASP A 2 -3.32 11.28 -0.98
C ASP A 2 -1.82 11.04 -0.99
N ILE A 3 -1.43 9.85 -0.53
CA ILE A 3 -0.03 9.47 -0.29
C ILE A 3 0.40 8.23 -1.08
N LEU A 4 -0.53 7.62 -1.82
CA LEU A 4 -0.29 6.42 -2.62
C LEU A 4 -0.10 6.81 -4.09
N PHE A 5 0.87 6.20 -4.76
CA PHE A 5 1.05 6.32 -6.21
C PHE A 5 1.41 4.99 -6.83
N LEU A 6 1.05 4.83 -8.11
CA LEU A 6 1.40 3.65 -8.89
C LEU A 6 2.85 3.78 -9.38
N ASP A 7 3.70 2.85 -8.95
CA ASP A 7 5.10 2.78 -9.34
C ASP A 7 5.22 2.17 -10.74
N LYS A 8 5.64 2.98 -11.71
CA LYS A 8 5.73 2.57 -13.12
C LYS A 8 6.98 1.75 -13.41
N GLU A 9 7.98 1.78 -12.54
CA GLU A 9 9.27 1.11 -12.76
C GLU A 9 9.28 -0.27 -12.11
N ARG A 10 8.52 -0.46 -11.04
CA ARG A 10 8.46 -1.72 -10.30
C ARG A 10 7.18 -2.50 -10.57
N MET A 11 7.34 -3.77 -10.88
CA MET A 11 6.25 -4.74 -11.02
C MET A 11 6.50 -5.97 -10.16
N ASN A 12 5.43 -6.64 -9.73
CA ASN A 12 5.51 -7.97 -9.12
C ASN A 12 5.64 -9.08 -10.18
N SER A 13 5.78 -10.33 -9.72
CA SER A 13 5.82 -11.52 -10.58
C SER A 13 4.56 -11.74 -11.42
N ASN A 14 3.44 -11.13 -11.03
CA ASN A 14 2.15 -11.22 -11.70
C ASN A 14 1.95 -10.11 -12.75
N GLY A 15 2.92 -9.19 -12.92
CA GLY A 15 2.89 -8.11 -13.90
C GLY A 15 2.09 -6.86 -13.48
N TYR A 16 1.71 -6.74 -12.21
CA TYR A 16 1.08 -5.53 -11.68
C TYR A 16 2.12 -4.52 -11.23
N HIS A 17 1.91 -3.26 -11.59
CA HIS A 17 2.63 -2.14 -11.01
C HIS A 17 2.38 -2.06 -9.50
N LEU A 18 3.47 -1.84 -8.74
CA LEU A 18 3.38 -1.79 -7.28
C LEU A 18 2.82 -0.45 -6.82
N ILE A 19 2.16 -0.45 -5.66
CA ILE A 19 1.82 0.79 -4.97
C ILE A 19 2.99 1.24 -4.10
N SER A 20 3.36 2.51 -4.20
CA SER A 20 4.40 3.15 -3.41
C SER A 20 3.82 4.31 -2.60
N ILE A 21 4.49 4.67 -1.50
CA ILE A 21 4.04 5.69 -0.54
C ILE A 21 4.96 6.91 -0.65
N THR A 22 4.41 8.11 -0.85
CA THR A 22 5.19 9.36 -0.89
C THR A 22 5.52 9.90 0.50
N ASP A 23 4.58 9.76 1.43
CA ASP A 23 4.67 10.33 2.77
C ASP A 23 4.10 9.34 3.80
N PRO A 24 4.95 8.44 4.35
CA PRO A 24 4.50 7.42 5.29
C PRO A 24 4.02 7.99 6.62
N ASP A 25 4.51 9.16 7.03
CA ASP A 25 4.12 9.81 8.30
C ASP A 25 2.67 10.30 8.28
N LYS A 26 2.12 10.54 7.09
CA LYS A 26 0.69 10.87 6.90
C LYS A 26 -0.23 9.65 6.85
N CYS A 27 0.29 8.42 6.99
CA CYS A 27 -0.54 7.22 7.01
C CYS A 27 -1.48 7.22 8.22
N ILE A 28 -2.80 7.11 7.96
CA ILE A 28 -3.84 7.10 9.00
C ILE A 28 -4.38 5.68 9.30
N ALA A 29 -3.69 4.64 8.83
CA ALA A 29 -4.09 3.23 9.01
C ALA A 29 -5.51 2.88 8.49
N CYS A 30 -5.97 3.50 7.39
CA CYS A 30 -7.32 3.27 6.85
C CYS A 30 -7.52 1.91 6.11
N ALA A 31 -6.47 1.09 5.99
CA ALA A 31 -6.46 -0.22 5.34
C ALA A 31 -6.82 -0.27 3.83
N GLN A 32 -7.09 0.85 3.16
CA GLN A 32 -7.48 0.86 1.74
C GLN A 32 -6.41 0.26 0.80
N CYS A 33 -5.12 0.52 1.07
CA CYS A 33 -4.03 -0.08 0.31
C CYS A 33 -4.00 -1.61 0.43
N ALA A 34 -4.32 -2.16 1.60
CA ALA A 34 -4.39 -3.59 1.83
C ALA A 34 -5.60 -4.23 1.15
N ILE A 35 -6.76 -3.57 1.21
CA ILE A 35 -8.02 -4.06 0.61
C ILE A 35 -7.93 -4.12 -0.93
N VAL A 36 -7.33 -3.10 -1.56
CA VAL A 36 -7.22 -3.02 -3.03
C VAL A 36 -6.07 -3.86 -3.59
N CYS A 37 -5.15 -4.34 -2.75
CA CYS A 37 -3.97 -5.05 -3.19
C CYS A 37 -4.36 -6.43 -3.78
N PRO A 38 -4.13 -6.68 -5.08
CA PRO A 38 -4.53 -7.95 -5.70
C PRO A 38 -3.74 -9.13 -5.13
N ASP A 39 -2.49 -8.91 -4.71
CA ASP A 39 -1.62 -9.94 -4.16
C ASP A 39 -1.79 -10.12 -2.65
N SER A 40 -2.60 -9.28 -1.98
CA SER A 40 -2.80 -9.33 -0.52
C SER A 40 -1.49 -9.29 0.30
N VAL A 41 -0.47 -8.55 -0.18
CA VAL A 41 0.87 -8.50 0.45
C VAL A 41 1.03 -7.41 1.52
N ILE A 42 0.00 -6.58 1.74
CA ILE A 42 0.02 -5.47 2.70
C ILE A 42 -0.82 -5.86 3.92
N LYS A 43 -0.25 -5.70 5.12
CA LYS A 43 -0.94 -5.91 6.40
C LYS A 43 -1.09 -4.59 7.13
N VAL A 44 -2.30 -4.31 7.63
CA VAL A 44 -2.59 -3.21 8.56
C VAL A 44 -3.18 -3.83 9.82
N GLU A 45 -2.60 -3.54 10.97
CA GLU A 45 -3.01 -4.10 12.27
C GLU A 45 -3.07 -3.01 13.33
N VAL A 46 -4.02 -3.16 14.27
CA VAL A 46 -4.07 -2.34 15.48
C VAL A 46 -3.14 -2.98 16.49
N ARG A 47 -2.21 -2.20 17.05
CA ARG A 47 -1.41 -2.64 18.19
C ARG A 47 -2.20 -2.36 19.45
N GLU A 48 -2.50 -3.40 20.22
CA GLU A 48 -2.98 -3.24 21.59
C GLU A 48 -1.82 -2.74 22.46
N ALA A 49 -2.10 -1.79 23.35
CA ALA A 49 -1.13 -1.20 24.29
C ALA A 49 -1.23 -1.87 25.66
#